data_AF-A0A9X3ESD6-F1
#
_entry.id   AF-A0A9X3ESD6-F1
#
_cell.length_a   1.000
_cell.length_b   1.000
_cell.length_c   1.000
_cell.angle_alpha   90.00
_cell.angle_beta   90.00
_cell.angle_gamma   90.00
#
_symmetry.space_group_name_H-M   'P 1'
#
loop_
_entity.id
_entity.type
_entity.pdbx_description
1 polymer ?
#
loop_
_entity_poly.entity_id
_entity_poly.type
_entity_poly.pdbx_seq_one_letter_code
_entity_poly.pdbx_strand_id
1 'polypeptide(L)'
;MLAADSLCDDATLKKLGERDRVLGSRRDGLIPGEAAGALLLAHGPTPAGERPLARITACTLGQVGRGPERVQALADGLGDVFARLARQPLVADSRPRCVASGQTGEVFEARAFSYAALRQAPLMPEPLVHLRACDSFGDTGAAAPALALALALHRLRAHPGRALLYAGGEDGALGACVLDVAATDPGATS
;
A
#
# COMPACT_ATOMS: atom_id res chain seq x y z
N MET A 1 -8.25 -11.68 -6.69
CA MET A 1 -7.19 -10.79 -7.19
C MET A 1 -5.88 -11.56 -7.19
N LEU A 2 -5.17 -11.55 -8.31
CA LEU A 2 -3.83 -12.11 -8.44
C LEU A 2 -2.91 -10.96 -8.83
N ALA A 3 -1.72 -10.91 -8.25
CA ALA A 3 -0.68 -9.97 -8.62
C ALA A 3 0.65 -10.72 -8.62
N ALA A 4 1.42 -10.61 -9.69
CA ALA A 4 2.75 -11.18 -9.79
C ALA A 4 3.61 -10.26 -10.65
N ASP A 5 4.85 -10.06 -10.26
CA ASP A 5 5.82 -9.26 -11.00
C ASP A 5 7.24 -9.70 -10.63
N SER A 6 8.18 -9.44 -11.53
CA SER A 6 9.59 -9.69 -11.32
C SER A 6 10.39 -8.57 -11.95
N LEU A 7 11.02 -7.74 -11.13
CA LEU A 7 11.98 -6.74 -11.59
C LEU A 7 13.40 -7.29 -11.69
N CYS A 8 13.59 -8.57 -11.39
CA CYS A 8 14.86 -9.28 -11.39
C CYS A 8 15.21 -9.91 -12.76
N ASP A 9 14.34 -9.80 -13.77
CA ASP A 9 14.67 -10.28 -15.11
C ASP A 9 15.68 -9.36 -15.81
N ASP A 10 16.54 -9.93 -16.66
CA ASP A 10 17.63 -9.21 -17.33
C ASP A 10 17.15 -7.97 -18.10
N ALA A 11 15.99 -8.07 -18.77
CA ALA A 11 15.48 -6.97 -19.58
C ALA A 11 15.00 -5.81 -18.71
N THR A 12 14.36 -6.11 -17.59
CA THR A 12 13.90 -5.10 -16.62
C THR A 12 15.07 -4.48 -15.86
N LEU A 13 16.02 -5.28 -15.39
CA LEU A 13 17.24 -4.78 -14.74
C LEU A 13 18.02 -3.84 -15.66
N LYS A 14 18.16 -4.19 -16.93
CA LYS A 14 18.81 -3.32 -17.92
C LYS A 14 18.07 -1.99 -18.07
N LYS A 15 16.74 -2.00 -18.22
CA LYS A 15 15.93 -0.78 -18.31
C LYS A 15 16.02 0.09 -17.06
N LEU A 16 16.03 -0.53 -15.87
CA LEU A 16 16.18 0.19 -14.60
C LEU A 16 17.58 0.81 -14.47
N GLY A 17 18.62 0.12 -14.92
CA GLY A 17 19.99 0.63 -15.01
C GLY A 17 20.11 1.80 -15.99
N GLU A 18 19.53 1.68 -17.19
CA GLU A 18 19.49 2.77 -18.20
C GLU A 18 18.77 4.02 -17.68
N ARG A 19 17.83 3.86 -16.74
CA ARG A 19 17.09 4.96 -16.10
C ARG A 19 17.71 5.45 -14.79
N ASP A 20 18.87 4.91 -14.39
CA ASP A 20 19.54 5.22 -13.12
C ASP A 20 18.62 5.10 -11.88
N ARG A 21 17.78 4.05 -11.87
CA ARG A 21 16.82 3.81 -10.78
C ARG A 21 17.30 2.81 -9.75
N VAL A 22 18.29 1.98 -10.06
CA VAL A 22 18.76 0.91 -9.18
C VAL A 22 19.66 1.47 -8.06
N LEU A 23 19.46 0.97 -6.84
CA LEU A 23 20.33 1.25 -5.71
C LEU A 23 21.77 0.84 -6.04
N GLY A 24 22.71 1.77 -5.88
CA GLY A 24 24.12 1.58 -6.23
C GLY A 24 24.53 2.54 -7.33
N SER A 25 23.86 2.50 -8.49
CA SER A 25 24.01 3.54 -9.53
C SER A 25 23.55 4.89 -9.00
N ARG A 26 22.45 4.86 -8.23
CA ARG A 26 21.89 6.00 -7.51
C ARG A 26 21.80 5.70 -6.01
N ARG A 27 22.12 6.69 -5.15
CA ARG A 27 22.13 6.52 -3.68
C ARG A 27 20.75 6.30 -3.07
N ASP A 28 19.71 6.83 -3.72
CA ASP A 28 18.30 6.71 -3.34
C ASP A 28 17.50 5.85 -4.33
N GLY A 29 18.19 4.96 -5.04
CA GLY A 29 17.57 4.01 -5.97
C GLY A 29 16.78 2.90 -5.25
N LEU A 30 15.93 2.22 -6.02
CA LEU A 30 15.18 1.06 -5.58
C LEU A 30 16.03 -0.22 -5.64
N ILE A 31 15.68 -1.21 -4.84
CA ILE A 31 16.24 -2.57 -4.92
C ILE A 31 15.24 -3.41 -5.71
N PRO A 32 15.56 -3.95 -6.89
CA PRO A 32 14.64 -4.80 -7.65
C PRO A 32 14.30 -6.08 -6.88
N GLY A 33 13.04 -6.49 -6.95
CA GLY A 33 12.53 -7.70 -6.32
C GLY A 33 11.52 -8.43 -7.19
N GLU A 34 11.13 -9.62 -6.74
CA GLU A 34 10.11 -10.46 -7.36
C GLU A 34 9.11 -10.94 -6.32
N ALA A 35 7.83 -10.99 -6.69
CA ALA A 35 6.81 -11.53 -5.82
C ALA A 35 5.55 -11.94 -6.57
N ALA A 36 4.76 -12.80 -5.93
CA ALA A 36 3.40 -13.09 -6.32
C ALA A 36 2.49 -13.14 -5.08
N GLY A 37 1.25 -12.71 -5.24
CA GLY A 37 0.22 -12.69 -4.20
C GLY A 37 -1.14 -13.03 -4.78
N ALA A 38 -1.90 -13.81 -4.02
CA ALA A 38 -3.27 -14.19 -4.36
C ALA A 38 -4.20 -13.82 -3.20
N LEU A 39 -5.32 -13.18 -3.55
CA LEU A 39 -6.36 -12.76 -2.61
C LEU A 39 -7.70 -13.26 -3.12
N LEU A 40 -8.37 -14.05 -2.30
CA LEU A 40 -9.77 -14.39 -2.53
C LEU A 40 -10.64 -13.25 -1.99
N LEU A 41 -11.41 -12.62 -2.89
CA LEU A 41 -12.31 -11.54 -2.54
C LEU A 41 -13.74 -12.03 -2.74
N ALA A 42 -14.60 -11.77 -1.76
CA ALA A 42 -16.02 -12.03 -1.84
C ALA A 42 -16.77 -10.70 -1.61
N HIS A 43 -17.89 -10.55 -2.31
CA HIS A 43 -18.83 -9.46 -2.06
C HIS A 43 -20.05 -10.01 -1.32
N GLY A 44 -20.55 -9.26 -0.34
CA GLY A 44 -21.72 -9.65 0.44
C GLY A 44 -21.37 -10.39 1.74
N PRO A 45 -22.36 -11.05 2.36
CA PRO A 45 -22.15 -11.76 3.62
C PRO A 45 -21.19 -12.93 3.42
N THR A 46 -20.28 -13.10 4.38
CA THR A 46 -19.40 -14.27 4.40
C THR A 46 -20.24 -15.54 4.52
N PRO A 47 -19.98 -16.60 3.74
CA PRO A 47 -20.63 -17.89 3.92
C PRO A 47 -20.56 -18.37 5.36
N ALA A 48 -21.60 -19.09 5.81
CA ALA A 48 -21.63 -19.64 7.16
C ALA A 48 -20.42 -20.57 7.39
N GLY A 49 -19.65 -20.32 8.44
CA GLY A 49 -18.45 -21.09 8.77
C GLY A 49 -17.14 -20.53 8.20
N GLU A 50 -17.20 -19.56 7.29
CA GLU A 50 -16.00 -18.85 6.81
C GLU A 50 -15.77 -17.57 7.62
N ARG A 51 -14.49 -17.26 7.88
CA ARG A 51 -14.07 -16.02 8.54
C ARG A 51 -13.13 -15.24 7.62
N PRO A 52 -13.51 -14.04 7.16
CA PRO A 52 -12.64 -13.26 6.29
C PRO A 52 -11.42 -12.78 7.11
N LEU A 53 -10.24 -12.79 6.49
CA LEU A 53 -9.02 -12.26 7.13
C LEU A 53 -9.12 -10.75 7.39
N ALA A 54 -9.83 -10.03 6.51
CA ALA A 54 -10.13 -8.62 6.64
C ALA A 54 -11.35 -8.25 5.80
N ARG A 55 -11.90 -7.06 6.07
CA ARG A 55 -12.95 -6.43 5.28
C ARG A 55 -12.44 -5.14 4.67
N ILE A 56 -12.56 -4.98 3.36
CA ILE A 56 -12.35 -3.69 2.70
C ILE A 56 -13.59 -2.83 2.98
N THR A 57 -13.44 -1.77 3.76
CA THR A 57 -14.56 -0.90 4.17
C THR A 57 -14.71 0.34 3.31
N ALA A 58 -13.63 0.76 2.67
CA ALA A 58 -13.62 1.91 1.79
C ALA A 58 -12.50 1.75 0.77
N CYS A 59 -12.71 2.24 -0.45
CA CYS A 59 -11.66 2.32 -1.46
C CYS A 59 -11.84 3.56 -2.33
N THR A 60 -10.73 4.06 -2.85
CA THR A 60 -10.65 5.26 -3.67
C THR A 60 -9.56 5.08 -4.71
N LEU A 61 -9.82 5.50 -5.94
CA LEU A 61 -8.84 5.58 -7.02
C LEU A 61 -8.57 7.05 -7.37
N GLY A 62 -7.35 7.34 -7.81
CA GLY A 62 -6.92 8.65 -8.29
C GLY A 62 -5.95 8.53 -9.45
N GLN A 63 -5.58 9.68 -10.01
CA GLN A 63 -4.62 9.78 -11.10
C GLN A 63 -3.74 11.00 -10.87
N VAL A 64 -2.44 10.86 -11.11
CA VAL A 64 -1.46 11.95 -11.07
C VAL A 64 -0.93 12.19 -12.46
N GLY A 65 -0.82 13.47 -12.83
CA GLY A 65 -0.20 13.87 -14.08
C GLY A 65 1.30 13.56 -14.10
N ARG A 66 1.85 13.25 -15.28
CA ARG A 66 3.29 13.14 -15.46
C ARG A 66 3.86 14.54 -15.65
N GLY A 67 4.86 14.91 -14.85
CA GLY A 67 5.49 16.23 -14.93
C GLY A 67 6.80 16.32 -14.16
N PRO A 68 7.56 17.41 -14.34
CA PRO A 68 8.85 17.61 -13.68
C PRO A 68 8.71 17.71 -12.15
N GLU A 69 7.57 18.19 -11.66
CA GLU A 69 7.25 18.33 -10.23
C GLU A 69 6.71 17.04 -9.61
N ARG A 70 7.39 15.92 -9.86
CA ARG A 70 6.91 14.56 -9.51
C ARG A 70 6.54 14.38 -8.03
N VAL A 71 7.28 15.01 -7.11
CA VAL A 71 6.99 14.95 -5.66
C VAL A 71 5.69 15.67 -5.32
N GLN A 72 5.52 16.91 -5.82
CA GLN A 72 4.34 17.72 -5.53
C GLN A 72 3.08 17.10 -6.13
N ALA A 73 3.16 16.70 -7.40
CA ALA A 73 2.04 16.06 -8.09
C ALA A 73 1.60 14.76 -7.39
N LEU A 74 2.56 13.94 -6.94
CA LEU A 74 2.26 12.72 -6.18
C LEU A 74 1.68 13.04 -4.79
N ALA A 75 2.21 14.05 -4.09
CA ALA A 75 1.71 14.48 -2.80
C ALA A 75 0.26 14.99 -2.88
N ASP A 76 -0.05 15.79 -3.91
CA ASP A 76 -1.38 16.31 -4.17
C ASP A 76 -2.35 15.18 -4.51
N GLY A 77 -1.97 14.27 -5.41
CA GLY A 77 -2.79 13.11 -5.75
C GLY A 77 -3.06 12.16 -4.59
N LEU A 78 -2.03 11.86 -3.77
CA LEU A 78 -2.20 11.08 -2.54
C LEU A 78 -3.10 11.82 -1.54
N GLY A 79 -2.91 13.13 -1.39
CA GLY A 79 -3.74 13.98 -0.55
C GLY A 79 -5.22 13.91 -0.96
N ASP A 80 -5.52 14.00 -2.26
CA ASP A 80 -6.87 13.92 -2.79
C ASP A 80 -7.49 12.53 -2.58
N VAL A 81 -6.72 11.47 -2.83
CA VAL A 81 -7.16 10.09 -2.61
C VAL A 81 -7.48 9.85 -1.13
N PHE A 82 -6.60 10.29 -0.22
CA PHE A 82 -6.79 10.18 1.22
C PHE A 82 -7.97 11.04 1.71
N ALA A 83 -8.11 12.28 1.23
CA ALA A 83 -9.24 13.15 1.59
C ALA A 83 -10.58 12.54 1.15
N ARG A 84 -10.64 11.97 -0.07
CA ARG A 84 -11.84 11.25 -0.54
C ARG A 84 -12.14 10.02 0.29
N LEU A 85 -11.11 9.28 0.70
CA LEU A 85 -11.27 8.11 1.56
C LEU A 85 -11.77 8.51 2.96
N ALA A 86 -11.23 9.57 3.56
CA ALA A 86 -11.63 10.07 4.87
C ALA A 86 -13.08 10.56 4.93
N ARG A 87 -13.64 11.02 3.81
CA ARG A 87 -15.06 11.41 3.69
C ARG A 87 -16.03 10.22 3.56
N GLN A 88 -15.54 8.99 3.40
CA GLN A 88 -16.43 7.84 3.32
C GLN A 88 -17.00 7.51 4.72
N PRO A 89 -18.31 7.23 4.85
CA PRO A 89 -18.95 7.04 6.17
C PRO A 89 -18.30 5.97 7.04
N LEU A 90 -17.79 4.87 6.45
CA LEU A 90 -17.15 3.78 7.19
C LEU A 90 -15.73 4.11 7.68
N VAL A 91 -15.18 5.27 7.27
CA VAL A 91 -13.81 5.71 7.61
C VAL A 91 -13.80 6.79 8.68
N ALA A 92 -14.81 7.69 8.67
CA ALA A 92 -14.81 8.95 9.41
C ALA A 92 -14.57 8.84 10.93
N ASP A 93 -14.91 7.70 11.54
CA ASP A 93 -14.96 7.55 12.99
C ASP A 93 -13.81 6.71 13.61
N SER A 94 -12.86 6.22 12.80
CA SER A 94 -11.76 5.41 13.35
C SER A 94 -10.47 5.53 12.56
N ARG A 95 -9.40 5.91 13.28
CA ARG A 95 -8.05 6.00 12.73
C ARG A 95 -7.46 4.61 12.48
N PRO A 96 -6.77 4.42 11.34
CA PRO A 96 -5.91 3.25 11.14
C PRO A 96 -4.85 3.11 12.24
N ARG A 97 -4.46 1.87 12.54
CA ARG A 97 -3.33 1.53 13.42
C ARG A 97 -2.00 1.48 12.67
N CYS A 98 -2.06 1.27 11.36
CA CYS A 98 -0.90 1.31 10.49
C CYS A 98 -1.30 1.80 9.09
N VAL A 99 -0.30 2.27 8.35
CA VAL A 99 -0.34 2.48 6.91
C VAL A 99 0.51 1.39 6.27
N ALA A 100 0.01 0.76 5.22
CA ALA A 100 0.78 -0.14 4.38
C ALA A 100 0.87 0.43 2.96
N SER A 101 2.04 0.34 2.33
CA SER A 101 2.21 0.84 0.97
C SER A 101 3.00 -0.08 0.05
N GLY A 102 2.58 -0.10 -1.22
CA GLY A 102 3.34 -0.69 -2.32
C GLY A 102 4.38 0.28 -2.90
N GLN A 103 5.02 1.08 -2.05
CA GLN A 103 6.07 2.02 -2.51
C GLN A 103 7.30 1.26 -3.01
N THR A 104 8.01 1.87 -3.95
CA THR A 104 9.21 1.31 -4.58
C THR A 104 10.47 1.41 -3.71
N GLY A 105 10.43 2.25 -2.68
CA GLY A 105 11.57 2.60 -1.83
C GLY A 105 12.32 3.85 -2.28
N GLU A 106 11.96 4.43 -3.42
CA GLU A 106 12.54 5.69 -3.87
C GLU A 106 12.17 6.86 -2.94
N VAL A 107 13.15 7.73 -2.64
CA VAL A 107 12.99 8.82 -1.65
C VAL A 107 11.88 9.81 -2.02
N PHE A 108 11.63 10.03 -3.31
CA PHE A 108 10.60 10.98 -3.75
C PHE A 108 9.19 10.51 -3.34
N GLU A 109 8.92 9.20 -3.31
CA GLU A 109 7.63 8.65 -2.87
C GLU A 109 7.45 8.83 -1.38
N ALA A 110 8.50 8.58 -0.59
CA ALA A 110 8.48 8.81 0.85
C ALA A 110 8.21 10.28 1.19
N ARG A 111 8.84 11.22 0.47
CA ARG A 111 8.57 12.66 0.62
C ARG A 111 7.12 13.01 0.26
N ALA A 112 6.62 12.51 -0.87
CA ALA A 112 5.26 12.76 -1.30
C ALA A 112 4.23 12.24 -0.28
N PHE A 113 4.45 11.03 0.26
CA PHE A 113 3.64 10.49 1.33
C PHE A 113 3.67 11.37 2.58
N SER A 114 4.83 11.82 3.03
CA SER A 114 4.94 12.70 4.21
C SER A 114 4.10 13.98 4.05
N TYR A 115 4.12 14.62 2.88
CA TYR A 115 3.29 15.79 2.62
C TYR A 115 1.79 15.45 2.63
N ALA A 116 1.39 14.35 1.99
CA ALA A 116 -0.01 13.91 1.98
C ALA A 116 -0.50 13.52 3.39
N ALA A 117 0.33 12.82 4.17
CA ALA A 117 0.04 12.38 5.52
C ALA A 117 -0.16 13.56 6.48
N LEU A 118 0.65 14.61 6.37
CA LEU A 118 0.48 15.83 7.18
C LEU A 118 -0.85 16.54 6.86
N ARG A 119 -1.25 16.59 5.59
CA ARG A 119 -2.55 17.18 5.18
C ARG A 119 -3.75 16.34 5.61
N GLN A 120 -3.56 15.04 5.80
CA GLN A 120 -4.60 14.08 6.17
C GLN A 120 -4.29 13.40 7.52
N ALA A 121 -3.75 14.18 8.48
CA ALA A 121 -3.37 13.68 9.79
C ALA A 121 -4.47 12.90 10.54
N PRO A 122 -5.79 13.24 10.42
CA PRO A 122 -6.84 12.43 11.02
C PRO A 122 -6.93 10.99 10.49
N LEU A 123 -6.41 10.71 9.29
CA LEU A 123 -6.35 9.37 8.70
C LEU A 123 -5.04 8.63 9.03
N MET A 124 -4.11 9.26 9.75
CA MET A 124 -2.81 8.69 10.06
C MET A 124 -2.78 8.08 11.48
N PRO A 125 -2.11 6.93 11.66
CA PRO A 125 -1.88 6.34 12.98
C PRO A 125 -0.99 7.24 13.85
N GLU A 126 -1.17 7.15 15.16
CA GLU A 126 -0.35 7.84 16.15
C GLU A 126 0.11 6.85 17.24
N PRO A 127 1.42 6.54 17.34
CA PRO A 127 2.52 6.99 16.47
C PRO A 127 2.39 6.46 15.03
N LEU A 128 3.05 7.12 14.08
CA LEU A 128 3.03 6.70 12.67
C LEU A 128 3.72 5.33 12.50
N VAL A 129 2.93 4.32 12.16
CA VAL A 129 3.42 2.99 11.79
C VAL A 129 3.22 2.79 10.29
N HIS A 130 4.27 2.92 9.51
CA HIS A 130 4.25 2.78 8.06
C HIS A 130 5.02 1.53 7.61
N LEU A 131 4.28 0.54 7.11
CA LEU A 131 4.79 -0.71 6.58
C LEU A 131 4.97 -0.57 5.05
N ARG A 132 6.22 -0.59 4.57
CA ARG A 132 6.51 -0.51 3.13
C ARG A 132 6.99 -1.87 2.65
N ALA A 133 6.36 -2.41 1.61
CA ALA A 133 6.75 -3.73 1.08
C ALA A 133 8.24 -3.75 0.64
N CYS A 134 8.73 -2.64 0.10
CA CYS A 134 10.11 -2.49 -0.35
C CYS A 134 11.16 -2.69 0.75
N ASP A 135 10.81 -2.46 2.01
CA ASP A 135 11.77 -2.56 3.12
C ASP A 135 12.23 -4.00 3.39
N SER A 136 11.45 -5.00 2.97
CA SER A 136 11.78 -6.42 3.14
C SER A 136 11.98 -7.18 1.84
N PHE A 137 11.35 -6.73 0.75
CA PHE A 137 11.29 -7.48 -0.51
C PHE A 137 11.86 -6.72 -1.71
N GLY A 138 12.32 -5.48 -1.53
CA GLY A 138 12.59 -4.59 -2.64
C GLY A 138 11.32 -4.18 -3.39
N ASP A 139 11.50 -3.43 -4.47
CA ASP A 139 10.43 -3.09 -5.39
C ASP A 139 10.00 -4.34 -6.17
N THR A 140 8.77 -4.76 -5.92
CA THR A 140 8.16 -5.94 -6.56
C THR A 140 7.09 -5.51 -7.57
N GLY A 141 7.18 -4.28 -8.08
CA GLY A 141 6.32 -3.76 -9.13
C GLY A 141 4.84 -3.89 -8.79
N ALA A 142 4.06 -4.47 -9.71
CA ALA A 142 2.63 -4.66 -9.55
C ALA A 142 2.24 -5.61 -8.39
N ALA A 143 3.17 -6.42 -7.87
CA ALA A 143 2.93 -7.30 -6.72
C ALA A 143 3.07 -6.59 -5.36
N ALA A 144 3.71 -5.42 -5.31
CA ALA A 144 3.97 -4.68 -4.08
C ALA A 144 2.71 -4.38 -3.23
N PRO A 145 1.55 -4.01 -3.80
CA PRO A 145 0.33 -3.77 -3.00
C PRO A 145 -0.21 -5.04 -2.33
N ALA A 146 -0.04 -6.21 -2.97
CA ALA A 146 -0.44 -7.49 -2.39
C ALA A 146 0.46 -7.87 -1.20
N LEU A 147 1.76 -7.61 -1.30
CA LEU A 147 2.70 -7.78 -0.17
C LEU A 147 2.40 -6.80 0.96
N ALA A 148 2.15 -5.53 0.64
CA ALA A 148 1.79 -4.51 1.62
C ALA A 148 0.52 -4.89 2.41
N LEU A 149 -0.49 -5.45 1.72
CA LEU A 149 -1.67 -6.02 2.35
C LEU A 149 -1.29 -7.18 3.29
N ALA A 150 -0.50 -8.14 2.84
CA ALA A 150 -0.07 -9.26 3.67
C ALA A 150 0.68 -8.80 4.94
N LEU A 151 1.54 -7.79 4.83
CA LEU A 151 2.24 -7.17 5.96
C LEU A 151 1.27 -6.50 6.94
N ALA A 152 0.29 -5.74 6.44
CA ALA A 152 -0.76 -5.14 7.27
C ALA A 152 -1.56 -6.21 8.02
N LEU A 153 -2.00 -7.25 7.33
CA LEU A 153 -2.72 -8.37 7.96
C LEU A 153 -1.86 -9.02 9.03
N HIS A 154 -0.62 -9.37 8.72
CA HIS A 154 0.31 -9.99 9.67
C HIS A 154 0.49 -9.14 10.93
N ARG A 155 0.69 -7.82 10.77
CA ARG A 155 0.85 -6.88 11.88
C ARG A 155 -0.38 -6.79 12.79
N LEU A 156 -1.57 -6.88 12.19
CA LEU A 156 -2.86 -6.74 12.87
C LEU A 156 -3.39 -8.07 13.44
N ARG A 157 -2.80 -9.22 13.11
CA ARG A 157 -3.21 -10.54 13.65
C ARG A 157 -3.26 -10.56 15.18
N ALA A 158 -2.21 -10.03 15.83
CA ALA A 158 -2.13 -9.99 17.29
C ALA A 158 -2.89 -8.80 17.90
N HIS A 159 -3.12 -7.74 17.12
CA HIS A 159 -3.70 -6.48 17.60
C HIS A 159 -4.71 -5.98 16.57
N PRO A 160 -5.91 -6.57 16.54
CA PRO A 160 -6.94 -6.30 15.55
C PRO A 160 -7.28 -4.81 15.45
N GLY A 161 -7.74 -4.39 14.28
CA GLY A 161 -8.03 -3.00 14.01
C GLY A 161 -7.92 -2.69 12.53
N ARG A 162 -7.64 -1.42 12.24
CA ARG A 162 -7.76 -0.86 10.91
C ARG A 162 -6.39 -0.60 10.27
N ALA A 163 -6.27 -0.81 8.97
CA ALA A 163 -5.12 -0.41 8.18
C ALA A 163 -5.54 0.50 7.02
N LEU A 164 -4.71 1.49 6.70
CA LEU A 164 -4.76 2.22 5.44
C LEU A 164 -3.78 1.56 4.48
N LEU A 165 -4.25 1.05 3.34
CA LEU A 165 -3.39 0.54 2.27
C LEU A 165 -3.40 1.54 1.11
N TYR A 166 -2.24 1.82 0.52
CA TYR A 166 -2.18 2.56 -0.75
C TYR A 166 -1.06 2.07 -1.67
N ALA A 167 -1.20 2.37 -2.95
CA ALA A 167 -0.18 2.11 -3.96
C ALA A 167 -0.30 3.09 -5.13
N GLY A 168 0.80 3.27 -5.85
CA GLY A 168 0.84 4.02 -7.09
C GLY A 168 1.51 3.22 -8.21
N GLY A 169 1.02 3.41 -9.44
CA GLY A 169 1.63 2.84 -10.64
C GLY A 169 2.54 3.85 -11.34
N GLU A 170 3.45 3.35 -12.19
CA GLU A 170 4.33 4.20 -13.02
C GLU A 170 3.55 5.11 -13.99
N ASP A 171 2.32 4.72 -14.31
CA ASP A 171 1.43 5.48 -15.18
C ASP A 171 0.73 6.66 -14.49
N GLY A 172 0.94 6.83 -13.19
CA GLY A 172 0.29 7.85 -12.37
C GLY A 172 -1.00 7.38 -11.71
N ALA A 173 -1.43 6.14 -11.92
CA ALA A 173 -2.57 5.58 -11.22
C ALA A 173 -2.30 5.52 -9.72
N LEU A 174 -3.27 5.91 -8.91
CA LEU A 174 -3.24 5.80 -7.45
C LEU A 174 -4.44 5.01 -6.96
N GLY A 175 -4.20 4.14 -5.98
CA GLY A 175 -5.26 3.44 -5.26
C GLY A 175 -5.03 3.48 -3.77
N ALA A 176 -6.10 3.66 -2.99
CA ALA A 176 -6.07 3.48 -1.56
C ALA A 176 -7.33 2.79 -1.07
N CYS A 177 -7.21 2.01 0.01
CA CYS A 177 -8.34 1.41 0.69
C CYS A 177 -8.12 1.34 2.21
N VAL A 178 -9.23 1.22 2.94
CA VAL A 178 -9.24 0.95 4.37
C VAL A 178 -9.67 -0.49 4.59
N LEU A 179 -8.94 -1.17 5.46
CA LEU A 179 -9.16 -2.56 5.82
C LEU A 179 -9.46 -2.66 7.30
N ASP A 180 -10.49 -3.40 7.68
CA ASP A 180 -10.77 -3.78 9.06
C ASP A 180 -10.42 -5.26 9.27
N VAL A 181 -9.50 -5.52 10.20
CA VAL A 181 -9.08 -6.86 10.64
C VAL A 181 -9.75 -7.12 11.98
N ALA A 182 -10.62 -8.13 12.01
CA ALA A 182 -11.30 -8.55 13.23
C ALA A 182 -10.37 -9.41 14.11
N ALA A 183 -10.66 -9.46 15.42
CA ALA A 183 -10.00 -10.39 16.32
C ALA A 183 -10.23 -11.81 15.86
N THR A 184 -9.13 -12.55 15.66
CA THR A 184 -9.22 -13.99 15.52
C THR A 184 -9.47 -14.54 16.91
N ASP A 185 -10.64 -15.12 17.12
CA ASP A 185 -11.01 -15.76 18.38
C ASP A 185 -9.96 -16.84 18.72
N PRO A 186 -9.25 -16.77 19.85
CA PRO A 186 -8.12 -17.67 20.15
C PRO A 186 -8.53 -19.14 20.40
N GLY A 187 -9.82 -19.49 20.30
CA GLY A 187 -10.35 -20.83 20.56
C GLY A 187 -10.52 -21.75 19.34
N ALA A 188 -10.19 -21.31 18.12
CA ALA A 188 -10.41 -22.10 16.90
C ALA A 188 -9.12 -22.77 16.41
N THR A 189 -8.56 -23.66 17.23
CA THR A 189 -7.79 -24.80 16.71
C THR A 189 -8.65 -26.03 16.95
N SER A 190 -9.23 -26.54 15.88
CA SER A 190 -9.89 -27.85 15.81
C SER A 190 -8.97 -28.79 15.06
#